data_AF-A0A453P822-F1
#
_entry.id   AF-A0A453P822-F1
#
_cell.length_a   1.000
_cell.length_b   1.000
_cell.length_c   1.000
_cell.angle_alpha   90.00
_cell.angle_beta   90.00
_cell.angle_gamma   90.00
#
_symmetry.space_group_name_H-M   'P 1'
#
loop_
_entity.id
_entity.type
_entity.pdbx_description
1 polymer ?
#
loop_
_entity_poly.entity_id
_entity_poly.type
_entity_poly.pdbx_seq_one_letter_code
_entity_poly.pdbx_strand_id
1 'polypeptide(L)'
;SGFRLTEPSFLESLMPKKETGVDRFLAAHPEYDGRGSLIAIFDSGVDPAAAGLQKTSDGKPKILDVIDCTGSGDVDTSKVVKADADGAIVGASVRRSFVCKPLMEEPFSRVACWLQTSI
;
A
#
# COMPACT_ATOMS: atom_id res chain seq x y z
N SER A 1 -7.41 37.22 -16.68
CA SER A 1 -7.21 36.05 -17.58
C SER A 1 -7.04 34.83 -16.70
N GLY A 2 -8.02 33.92 -16.72
CA GLY A 2 -8.10 32.80 -15.79
C GLY A 2 -6.94 31.81 -15.96
N PHE A 3 -6.22 31.55 -14.87
CA PHE A 3 -5.23 30.48 -14.80
C PHE A 3 -5.99 29.14 -14.77
N ARG A 4 -6.01 28.44 -15.90
CA ARG A 4 -6.62 27.12 -16.01
C ARG A 4 -5.57 26.09 -15.61
N LEU A 5 -5.63 25.65 -14.35
CA LEU A 5 -4.83 24.53 -13.87
C LEU A 5 -5.24 23.27 -14.66
N THR A 6 -4.31 22.69 -15.39
CA THR A 6 -4.46 21.31 -15.88
C THR A 6 -4.28 20.37 -14.69
N GLU A 7 -5.02 19.26 -14.63
CA GLU A 7 -4.90 18.24 -13.56
C GLU A 7 -3.45 17.95 -13.08
N PRO A 8 -2.43 17.81 -13.95
CA PRO A 8 -1.04 17.63 -13.50
C PRO A 8 -0.46 18.79 -12.69
N SER A 9 -0.85 20.04 -12.98
CA SER A 9 -0.34 21.24 -12.28
C SER A 9 -0.83 21.36 -10.83
N PHE A 10 -1.99 20.79 -10.50
CA PHE A 10 -2.52 20.80 -9.14
C PHE A 10 -1.73 19.84 -8.24
N LEU A 11 -1.49 18.61 -8.70
CA LEU A 11 -0.72 17.61 -7.96
C LEU A 11 0.76 18.00 -7.83
N GLU A 12 1.34 18.65 -8.84
CA GLU A 12 2.69 19.21 -8.75
C GLU A 12 2.80 20.32 -7.70
N SER A 13 1.73 21.07 -7.42
CA SER A 13 1.74 22.13 -6.40
C SER A 13 1.73 21.61 -4.96
N LEU A 14 1.38 20.33 -4.73
CA LEU A 14 1.37 19.73 -3.39
C LEU A 14 2.79 19.41 -2.89
N MET A 15 3.73 19.21 -3.81
CA MET A 15 5.13 18.90 -3.50
C MET A 15 6.04 19.95 -4.12
N PRO A 16 6.80 20.74 -3.32
CA PRO A 16 7.62 21.84 -3.82
C PRO A 16 8.91 21.35 -4.51
N LYS A 17 8.80 20.59 -5.60
CA LYS A 17 9.93 19.96 -6.32
C LYS A 17 10.84 20.98 -7.00
N LYS A 18 10.27 22.09 -7.46
CA LYS A 18 11.01 23.19 -8.11
C LYS A 18 11.80 23.98 -7.07
N GLU A 19 11.17 24.32 -5.96
CA GLU A 19 11.75 25.12 -4.88
C GLU A 19 12.83 24.34 -4.13
N THR A 20 12.63 23.03 -3.94
CA THR A 20 13.66 22.13 -3.37
C THR A 20 14.76 21.77 -4.36
N GLY A 21 14.62 22.13 -5.65
CA GLY A 21 15.61 21.89 -6.68
C GLY A 21 15.73 20.43 -7.13
N VAL A 22 14.78 19.58 -6.78
CA VAL A 22 14.76 18.14 -7.12
C VAL A 22 14.76 17.95 -8.63
N ASP A 23 14.00 18.76 -9.37
CA ASP A 23 13.93 18.66 -10.84
C ASP A 23 15.30 18.89 -11.49
N ARG A 24 16.06 19.89 -11.00
CA ARG A 24 17.41 20.18 -11.50
C ARG A 24 18.39 19.06 -11.14
N PHE A 25 18.27 18.51 -9.94
CA PHE A 25 19.13 17.42 -9.47
C PHE A 25 18.92 16.16 -10.32
N LEU A 26 17.67 15.77 -10.55
CA LEU A 26 17.34 14.60 -11.37
C LEU A 26 17.72 14.79 -12.85
N ALA A 27 17.63 16.02 -13.38
CA ALA A 27 18.11 16.31 -14.74
C ALA A 27 19.63 16.11 -14.88
N ALA A 28 20.41 16.47 -13.84
CA ALA A 28 21.86 16.27 -13.82
C ALA A 28 22.28 14.83 -13.51
N HIS A 29 21.45 14.09 -12.76
CA HIS A 29 21.70 12.72 -12.33
C HIS A 29 20.47 11.83 -12.59
N PRO A 30 20.19 11.42 -13.84
CA PRO A 30 18.95 10.73 -14.21
C PRO A 30 18.73 9.38 -13.52
N GLU A 31 19.80 8.75 -13.04
CA GLU A 31 19.72 7.46 -12.35
C GLU A 31 19.50 7.58 -10.83
N TYR A 32 19.49 8.81 -10.29
CA TYR A 32 19.42 9.07 -8.84
C TYR A 32 17.96 9.32 -8.43
N ASP A 33 17.05 8.50 -8.97
CA ASP A 33 15.60 8.59 -8.81
C ASP A 33 15.05 7.69 -7.68
N GLY A 34 15.95 7.09 -6.90
CA GLY A 34 15.62 6.20 -5.78
C GLY A 34 15.52 4.71 -6.15
N ARG A 35 15.74 4.33 -7.41
CA ARG A 35 15.81 2.91 -7.80
C ARG A 35 16.81 2.13 -6.94
N GLY A 36 16.46 0.91 -6.56
CA GLY A 36 17.30 0.06 -5.71
C GLY A 36 17.30 0.43 -4.22
N SER A 37 16.59 1.48 -3.81
CA SER A 37 16.40 1.84 -2.40
C SER A 37 15.06 1.33 -1.87
N LEU A 38 15.04 0.85 -0.63
CA LEU A 38 13.83 0.50 0.10
C LEU A 38 13.59 1.51 1.22
N ILE A 39 12.37 2.04 1.29
CA ILE A 39 11.97 3.06 2.28
C ILE A 39 10.81 2.49 3.10
N ALA A 40 10.95 2.52 4.42
CA ALA A 40 9.85 2.26 5.34
C ALA A 40 9.22 3.59 5.77
N ILE A 41 7.89 3.66 5.79
CA ILE A 41 7.12 4.85 6.19
C ILE A 41 6.32 4.49 7.44
N PHE A 42 6.50 5.25 8.51
CA PHE A 42 5.73 5.13 9.75
C PHE A 42 4.71 6.28 9.86
N ASP A 43 3.57 6.13 9.19
CA ASP A 43 2.44 7.07 9.19
C ASP A 43 1.08 6.35 9.21
N SER A 44 -0.01 6.97 9.66
CA SER A 44 -1.36 6.40 9.97
C SER A 44 -1.97 5.39 8.97
N GLY A 45 -1.48 5.35 7.73
CA GLY A 45 -1.85 4.37 6.73
C GLY A 45 -1.41 4.81 5.35
N VAL A 46 -1.66 3.96 4.36
CA VAL A 46 -1.44 4.26 2.94
C VAL A 46 -2.55 3.61 2.12
N ASP A 47 -2.98 4.26 1.04
CA ASP A 47 -3.85 3.65 0.03
C ASP A 47 -3.00 3.08 -1.12
N PRO A 48 -2.86 1.74 -1.23
CA PRO A 48 -2.08 1.13 -2.31
C PRO A 48 -2.71 1.28 -3.69
N ALA A 49 -4.00 1.65 -3.79
CA ALA A 49 -4.67 1.87 -5.07
C ALA A 49 -4.40 3.27 -5.65
N ALA A 50 -3.74 4.16 -4.90
CA ALA A 50 -3.40 5.49 -5.38
C ALA A 50 -2.52 5.42 -6.63
N ALA A 51 -2.85 6.20 -7.68
CA ALA A 51 -2.21 6.13 -8.99
C ALA A 51 -0.69 6.37 -8.93
N GLY A 52 -0.22 7.23 -8.03
CA GLY A 52 1.21 7.54 -7.84
C GLY A 52 2.01 6.48 -7.05
N LEU A 53 1.34 5.45 -6.54
CA LEU A 53 1.91 4.36 -5.73
C LEU A 53 1.86 3.00 -6.43
N GLN A 54 1.48 2.95 -7.72
CA GLN A 54 1.38 1.70 -8.45
C GLN A 54 2.75 1.12 -8.83
N LYS A 55 3.59 1.93 -9.47
CA LYS A 55 4.85 1.47 -10.06
C LYS A 55 6.00 2.44 -9.79
N THR A 56 7.21 1.89 -9.69
CA THR A 56 8.48 2.62 -9.67
C THR A 56 8.87 3.06 -11.09
N SER A 57 9.94 3.86 -11.20
CA SER A 57 10.50 4.28 -12.50
C SER A 57 11.03 3.13 -13.35
N ASP A 58 11.39 1.99 -12.74
CA ASP A 58 11.79 0.74 -13.41
C ASP A 58 10.64 -0.28 -13.55
N GLY A 59 9.39 0.15 -13.32
CA GLY A 59 8.18 -0.62 -13.62
C GLY A 59 7.80 -1.69 -12.59
N LYS A 60 8.52 -1.78 -11.47
CA LYS A 60 8.23 -2.72 -10.37
C LYS A 60 7.13 -2.17 -9.45
N PRO A 61 6.43 -3.02 -8.69
CA PRO A 61 5.52 -2.56 -7.64
C PRO A 61 6.21 -1.59 -6.68
N LYS A 62 5.58 -0.46 -6.39
CA LYS A 62 6.18 0.58 -5.52
C LYS A 62 5.94 0.32 -4.03
N ILE A 63 4.85 -0.36 -3.68
CA ILE A 63 4.58 -0.85 -2.33
C ILE A 63 4.86 -2.35 -2.30
N LEU A 64 5.67 -2.79 -1.34
CA LEU A 64 5.98 -4.21 -1.14
C LEU A 64 5.10 -4.85 -0.08
N ASP A 65 4.87 -4.14 1.03
CA ASP A 65 4.06 -4.62 2.14
C ASP A 65 3.39 -3.45 2.86
N VAL A 66 2.26 -3.74 3.50
CA VAL A 66 1.52 -2.82 4.36
C VAL A 66 1.16 -3.60 5.61
N ILE A 67 1.81 -3.25 6.71
CA ILE A 67 1.61 -3.90 8.00
C ILE A 67 0.88 -2.93 8.92
N ASP A 68 -0.06 -3.44 9.71
CA ASP A 68 -0.61 -2.74 10.87
C ASP A 68 0.02 -3.36 12.13
N CYS A 69 0.88 -2.64 12.85
CA CYS A 69 1.39 -3.11 14.16
C CYS A 69 0.68 -2.50 15.36
N THR A 70 -0.53 -1.97 15.17
CA THR A 70 -1.41 -1.62 16.30
C THR A 70 -2.17 -2.79 16.86
N GLY A 71 -2.41 -3.80 16.03
CA GLY A 71 -3.35 -4.88 16.31
C GLY A 71 -4.82 -4.47 16.20
N SER A 72 -5.13 -3.27 15.70
CA SER A 72 -6.52 -2.80 15.55
C SER A 72 -7.34 -3.67 14.59
N GLY A 73 -6.66 -4.33 13.65
CA GLY A 73 -7.25 -5.30 12.72
C GLY A 73 -7.14 -6.77 13.14
N ASP A 74 -6.64 -7.07 14.34
CA ASP A 74 -6.42 -8.46 14.75
C ASP A 74 -7.73 -9.22 14.94
N VAL A 75 -7.82 -10.41 14.33
CA VAL A 75 -8.97 -11.31 14.45
C VAL A 75 -8.51 -12.66 14.95
N ASP A 76 -9.06 -13.11 16.08
CA ASP A 76 -8.81 -14.46 16.59
C ASP A 76 -9.42 -15.52 15.66
N THR A 77 -8.55 -16.31 15.03
CA THR A 77 -8.90 -17.40 14.12
C THR A 77 -8.61 -18.78 14.73
N SER A 78 -8.43 -18.87 16.06
CA SER A 78 -8.13 -20.12 16.78
C SER A 78 -9.22 -21.19 16.64
N LYS A 79 -10.48 -20.79 16.39
CA LYS A 79 -11.59 -21.71 16.20
C LYS A 79 -11.55 -22.35 14.81
N VAL A 80 -11.20 -23.62 14.76
CA VAL A 80 -11.21 -24.42 13.52
C VAL A 80 -12.60 -25.02 13.29
N VAL A 81 -13.16 -24.80 12.10
CA VAL A 81 -14.42 -25.40 11.64
C VAL A 81 -14.23 -26.00 10.24
N LYS A 82 -14.97 -27.08 9.94
CA LYS A 82 -15.04 -27.63 8.58
C LYS A 82 -16.18 -26.96 7.82
N ALA A 83 -15.96 -26.69 6.54
CA ALA A 83 -17.03 -26.29 5.64
C ALA A 83 -18.05 -27.43 5.50
N ASP A 84 -19.32 -27.08 5.31
CA ASP A 84 -20.38 -28.04 4.98
C ASP A 84 -20.22 -28.60 3.55
N ALA A 85 -21.16 -29.46 3.14
CA ALA A 85 -21.16 -30.08 1.80
C ALA A 85 -21.25 -29.05 0.66
N ASP A 86 -21.77 -27.84 0.94
CA ASP A 86 -21.93 -26.75 -0.01
C ASP A 86 -20.73 -25.78 0.02
N GLY A 87 -19.70 -26.07 0.82
CA GLY A 87 -18.51 -25.23 0.95
C GLY A 87 -18.73 -23.96 1.79
N ALA A 88 -19.75 -23.93 2.64
CA ALA A 88 -20.07 -22.79 3.50
C ALA A 88 -19.66 -23.03 4.96
N ILE A 89 -19.42 -21.92 5.66
CA ILE A 89 -19.25 -21.86 7.12
C ILE A 89 -20.24 -20.86 7.71
N VAL A 90 -20.65 -21.11 8.96
CA VAL A 90 -21.47 -20.15 9.73
C VAL A 90 -20.52 -19.21 10.46
N GLY A 91 -20.53 -17.94 10.07
CA GLY A 91 -19.71 -16.90 10.70
C GLY A 91 -20.24 -16.46 12.07
N ALA A 92 -19.47 -15.62 12.77
CA ALA A 92 -19.83 -15.10 14.09
C ALA A 92 -21.15 -14.30 14.08
N SER A 93 -21.53 -13.70 12.95
CA SER A 93 -22.82 -13.00 12.79
C SER A 93 -24.00 -13.94 12.47
N VAL A 94 -23.83 -15.26 12.61
CA VAL A 94 -24.82 -16.32 12.25
C VAL A 94 -25.18 -16.33 10.75
N ARG A 95 -24.47 -15.55 9.92
CA ARG A 95 -24.64 -15.55 8.47
C ARG A 95 -23.79 -16.65 7.84
N ARG A 96 -24.32 -17.26 6.78
CA ARG A 96 -23.58 -18.21 5.95
C ARG A 96 -22.59 -17.46 5.07
N SER A 97 -21.33 -17.87 5.10
CA SER A 97 -20.25 -17.35 4.25
C SER A 97 -19.63 -18.51 3.47
N PHE A 98 -19.44 -18.31 2.18
CA PHE A 98 -18.76 -19.29 1.34
C PHE A 98 -17.25 -19.25 1.61
N VAL A 99 -16.65 -20.43 1.75
CA VAL A 99 -15.20 -20.54 1.85
C VAL A 99 -14.62 -20.34 0.45
N CYS A 100 -13.99 -19.19 0.24
CA CYS A 100 -13.20 -18.96 -0.97
C CYS A 100 -11.98 -19.88 -0.90
N LYS A 101 -11.79 -20.74 -1.91
CA LYS A 101 -10.56 -21.54 -1.99
C LYS A 101 -9.36 -20.58 -2.08
N PRO A 102 -8.31 -20.76 -1.26
CA PRO A 102 -7.15 -19.90 -1.34
C PRO A 102 -6.50 -20.07 -2.72
N LEU A 103 -6.37 -18.95 -3.43
CA LEU A 103 -5.59 -18.83 -4.66
C LEU A 103 -4.30 -18.08 -4.30
N MET A 104 -3.40 -18.70 -3.56
CA MET A 104 -2.06 -18.14 -3.32
C MET A 104 -1.02 -19.27 -3.27
N GLU A 105 -0.25 -19.37 -4.36
CA GLU A 105 1.14 -19.84 -4.35
C GLU A 105 2.02 -18.59 -4.36
N GLU A 106 2.86 -18.43 -3.33
CA GLU A 106 4.29 -18.08 -3.39
C GLU A 106 4.78 -17.58 -2.01
N PRO A 107 5.92 -18.07 -1.49
CA PRO A 107 6.49 -17.62 -0.24
C PRO A 107 7.54 -16.52 -0.53
N PHE A 108 7.27 -15.27 -0.18
CA PHE A 108 8.34 -14.28 -0.07
C PHE A 108 8.43 -13.72 1.37
N SER A 109 9.62 -13.87 1.93
CA SER A 109 10.06 -13.36 3.23
C SER A 109 9.87 -11.85 3.33
N ARG A 110 9.18 -11.41 4.40
CA ARG A 110 8.63 -10.07 4.61
C ARG A 110 9.44 -9.22 5.59
N VAL A 111 9.59 -7.92 5.32
CA VAL A 111 9.65 -6.85 6.35
C VAL A 111 9.11 -5.53 5.78
N ALA A 112 8.09 -4.96 6.43
CA ALA A 112 7.94 -3.52 6.66
C ALA A 112 6.98 -3.28 7.85
N CYS A 113 7.52 -3.26 9.07
CA CYS A 113 6.80 -3.07 10.34
C CYS A 113 6.26 -1.63 10.48
N TRP A 114 5.10 -1.42 11.11
CA TRP A 114 4.45 -0.11 11.27
C TRP A 114 3.78 0.08 12.66
N LEU A 115 4.22 1.03 13.50
CA LEU A 115 3.52 1.38 14.76
C LEU A 115 2.59 2.59 14.59
N GLN A 116 1.30 2.48 14.95
CA GLN A 116 0.48 3.65 15.31
C GLN A 116 0.73 3.99 16.77
N THR A 117 1.01 5.25 17.03
CA THR A 117 0.56 5.90 18.26
C THR A 117 -0.71 6.67 17.90
N SER A 118 -1.85 6.27 18.43
CA SER A 118 -3.08 7.06 18.35
C SER A 118 -2.86 8.46 18.92
N ILE A 119 -3.41 9.49 18.28
CA ILE A 119 -3.79 10.75 18.93
C ILE A 119 -5.21 10.59 19.46
#